data_AF-A0A968HNG3-F1
#
_entry.id   AF-A0A968HNG3-F1
#
_cell.length_a   1.000
_cell.length_b   1.000
_cell.length_c   1.000
_cell.angle_alpha   90.00
_cell.angle_beta   90.00
_cell.angle_gamma   90.00
#
_symmetry.space_group_name_H-M   'P 1'
#
loop_
_entity.id
_entity.type
_entity.pdbx_description
1 polymer ?
#
loop_
_entity_poly.entity_id
_entity_poly.type
_entity_poly.pdbx_seq_one_letter_code
_entity_poly.pdbx_strand_id
1 'polypeptide(L)'
;MHLEFVPVEEFYFAITLCVRTLTDIENTELVVQMQEKLAVTYGQSSTVAAAQQNTFNYVFRVNDVDCVPADDLIVSIADWNGALRLSSDYGWILDENRKPKRTEKFPQRDEFLQQLKTHLQENFQVALNELTLL
;
A
#
# COMPACT_ATOMS: atom_id res chain seq x y z
N MET A 1 6.69 2.89 -12.57
CA MET A 1 6.25 3.04 -11.17
C MET A 1 7.45 3.38 -10.30
N HIS A 2 7.33 4.44 -9.52
CA HIS A 2 8.32 4.86 -8.53
C HIS A 2 7.61 5.16 -7.21
N LEU A 3 8.10 4.58 -6.10
CA LEU A 3 7.53 4.75 -4.76
C LEU A 3 8.35 5.78 -3.97
N GLU A 4 7.71 6.89 -3.64
CA GLU A 4 8.29 7.94 -2.78
C GLU A 4 7.73 7.80 -1.37
N PHE A 5 8.59 7.51 -0.40
CA PHE A 5 8.19 7.30 0.98
C PHE A 5 7.61 8.57 1.63
N VAL A 6 6.45 8.42 2.27
CA VAL A 6 5.79 9.48 3.05
C VAL A 6 6.12 9.27 4.53
N PRO A 7 6.95 10.13 5.15
CA PRO A 7 7.33 9.97 6.54
C PRO A 7 6.17 10.36 7.48
N VAL A 8 6.31 10.03 8.77
CA VAL A 8 5.25 10.23 9.78
C VAL A 8 4.80 11.69 9.90
N GLU A 9 5.73 12.64 9.70
CA GLU A 9 5.48 14.07 9.74
C GLU A 9 4.50 14.52 8.65
N GLU A 10 4.44 13.80 7.53
CA GLU A 10 3.54 14.05 6.40
C GLU A 10 2.32 13.11 6.38
N PHE A 11 2.25 12.16 7.32
CA PHE A 11 1.24 11.08 7.31
C PHE A 11 -0.22 11.58 7.43
N TYR A 12 -0.45 12.76 8.04
CA TYR A 12 -1.79 13.36 8.09
C TYR A 12 -2.41 13.54 6.71
N PHE A 13 -1.59 13.67 5.65
CA PHE A 13 -2.05 13.69 4.26
C PHE A 13 -2.72 12.37 3.85
N ALA A 14 -2.10 11.23 4.16
CA ALA A 14 -2.58 9.91 3.77
C ALA A 14 -3.91 9.51 4.43
N ILE A 15 -4.19 10.00 5.65
CA ILE A 15 -5.45 9.75 6.37
C ILE A 15 -6.65 10.39 5.64
N THR A 16 -6.42 11.43 4.85
CA THR A 16 -7.51 12.14 4.15
C THR A 16 -7.97 11.47 2.86
N LEU A 17 -7.28 10.41 2.43
CA LEU A 17 -7.48 9.78 1.13
C LEU A 17 -8.35 8.51 1.22
N CYS A 18 -8.96 8.15 0.10
CA CYS A 18 -9.89 7.02 0.01
C CYS A 18 -9.20 5.67 -0.21
N VAL A 19 -8.10 5.42 0.50
CA VAL A 19 -7.30 4.20 0.39
C VAL A 19 -8.16 2.95 0.68
N ARG A 20 -8.07 1.93 -0.18
CA ARG A 20 -8.81 0.66 -0.08
C ARG A 20 -7.88 -0.53 -0.24
N THR A 21 -8.13 -1.60 0.51
CA THR A 21 -7.41 -2.88 0.35
C THR A 21 -7.41 -3.33 -1.11
N LEU A 22 -6.23 -3.63 -1.62
CA LEU A 22 -6.04 -4.33 -2.90
C LEU A 22 -5.98 -5.83 -2.66
N THR A 23 -5.22 -6.26 -1.66
CA THR A 23 -5.06 -7.67 -1.28
C THR A 23 -4.52 -7.79 0.14
N ASP A 24 -4.79 -8.93 0.76
CA ASP A 24 -4.18 -9.39 2.00
C ASP A 24 -3.45 -10.69 1.71
N ILE A 25 -2.17 -10.79 2.11
CA ILE A 25 -1.36 -11.98 1.92
C ILE A 25 -1.12 -12.60 3.30
N GLU A 26 -1.82 -13.70 3.59
CA GLU A 26 -1.77 -14.41 4.87
C GLU A 26 -0.48 -15.23 4.98
N ASN A 27 0.62 -14.55 5.31
CA ASN A 27 1.92 -15.18 5.53
C ASN A 27 2.73 -14.36 6.55
N THR A 28 2.78 -14.83 7.80
CA THR A 28 3.49 -14.14 8.88
C THR A 28 4.99 -14.00 8.64
N GLU A 29 5.63 -14.98 7.99
CA GLU A 29 7.06 -14.89 7.65
C GLU A 29 7.32 -13.76 6.65
N LEU A 30 6.42 -13.62 5.66
CA LEU A 30 6.47 -12.51 4.72
C LEU A 30 6.24 -11.16 5.40
N VAL A 31 5.32 -11.08 6.37
CA VAL A 31 5.08 -9.85 7.15
C VAL A 31 6.37 -9.40 7.85
N VAL A 32 7.03 -10.32 8.58
CA VAL A 32 8.28 -10.03 9.28
C VAL A 32 9.37 -9.63 8.29
N GLN A 33 9.55 -10.39 7.20
CA GLN A 33 10.55 -10.10 6.19
C GLN A 33 10.34 -8.72 5.57
N MET A 34 9.10 -8.39 5.19
CA MET A 34 8.77 -7.08 4.62
C MET A 34 8.99 -5.95 5.63
N GLN A 35 8.60 -6.15 6.89
CA GLN A 35 8.83 -5.18 7.96
C GLN A 35 10.32 -4.83 8.11
N GLU A 36 11.18 -5.86 8.16
CA GLU A 36 12.62 -5.68 8.25
C GLU A 36 13.18 -4.91 7.04
N LYS A 37 12.76 -5.27 5.82
CA LYS A 37 13.20 -4.60 4.59
C LYS A 37 12.78 -3.13 4.57
N LEU A 38 11.54 -2.83 4.94
CA LEU A 38 11.02 -1.46 4.99
C LEU A 38 11.75 -0.64 6.07
N ALA A 39 11.97 -1.22 7.25
CA ALA A 39 12.66 -0.55 8.34
C ALA A 39 14.13 -0.24 8.00
N VAL A 40 14.84 -1.17 7.35
CA VAL A 40 16.22 -0.93 6.89
C VAL A 40 16.28 0.15 5.81
N THR A 41 15.26 0.23 4.94
CA THR A 41 15.27 1.14 3.78
C THR A 41 14.80 2.56 4.15
N TYR A 42 13.76 2.67 4.98
CA TYR A 42 13.06 3.94 5.25
C TYR A 42 13.09 4.36 6.73
N GLY A 43 13.59 3.51 7.62
CA GLY A 43 13.62 3.78 9.05
C GLY A 43 12.26 3.54 9.70
N GLN A 44 11.67 4.57 10.29
CA GLN A 44 10.43 4.44 11.04
C GLN A 44 9.21 4.37 10.11
N SER A 45 8.20 3.56 10.46
CA SER A 45 6.93 3.52 9.73
C SER A 45 6.19 4.86 9.74
N SER A 46 5.36 5.09 8.72
CA SER A 46 4.56 6.31 8.57
C SER A 46 3.50 6.48 9.67
N THR A 47 3.17 5.42 10.42
CA THR A 47 2.36 5.52 11.65
C THR A 47 3.12 5.04 12.88
N VAL A 48 2.80 5.63 14.02
CA VAL A 48 3.04 5.02 15.33
C VAL A 48 1.83 4.16 15.64
N ALA A 49 1.84 2.91 15.18
CA ALA A 49 0.69 2.04 15.37
C ALA A 49 0.61 1.59 16.84
N ALA A 50 -0.46 2.00 17.53
CA ALA A 50 -0.67 1.73 18.96
C ALA A 50 -1.42 0.42 19.25
N ALA A 51 -1.58 -0.47 18.25
CA ALA A 51 -2.46 -1.63 18.35
C ALA A 51 -1.76 -2.92 17.90
N GLN A 52 -2.08 -4.03 18.58
CA GLN A 52 -1.53 -5.37 18.28
C GLN A 52 -1.82 -5.87 16.86
N GLN A 53 -2.84 -5.31 16.19
CA GLN A 53 -3.30 -5.75 14.87
C GLN A 53 -2.62 -5.05 13.70
N ASN A 54 -1.83 -4.00 13.95
CA ASN A 54 -1.13 -3.25 12.92
C ASN A 54 0.22 -2.86 13.50
N THR A 55 1.23 -3.69 13.31
CA THR A 55 2.56 -3.43 13.89
C THR A 55 3.37 -2.41 13.08
N PHE A 56 3.03 -2.20 11.81
CA PHE A 56 3.63 -1.17 10.96
C PHE A 56 2.69 -0.75 9.82
N ASN A 57 2.86 0.48 9.35
CA ASN A 57 2.27 0.96 8.10
C ASN A 57 3.23 1.94 7.41
N TYR A 58 3.72 1.58 6.22
CA TYR A 58 4.53 2.45 5.37
C TYR A 58 3.69 2.94 4.21
N VAL A 59 3.63 4.25 4.03
CA VAL A 59 2.87 4.91 2.98
C VAL A 59 3.81 5.51 1.95
N PHE A 60 3.39 5.43 0.69
CA PHE A 60 4.15 5.91 -0.45
C PHE A 60 3.25 6.72 -1.38
N ARG A 61 3.78 7.83 -1.91
CA ARG A 61 3.29 8.43 -3.15
C ARG A 61 3.78 7.59 -4.31
N VAL A 62 2.92 7.34 -5.29
CA VAL A 62 3.24 6.54 -6.47
C VAL A 62 3.33 7.46 -7.67
N ASN A 63 4.53 7.53 -8.24
CA ASN A 63 4.83 8.28 -9.44
C ASN A 63 4.88 7.35 -10.67
N ASP A 64 4.79 7.93 -11.87
CA ASP A 64 4.84 7.23 -13.16
C ASP A 64 3.74 6.16 -13.35
N VAL A 65 2.53 6.46 -12.85
CA VAL A 65 1.32 5.65 -13.02
C VAL A 65 0.15 6.58 -13.35
N ASP A 66 -0.62 6.24 -14.39
CA ASP A 66 -1.83 6.98 -14.73
C ASP A 66 -2.96 6.70 -13.74
N CYS A 67 -3.31 7.69 -12.94
CA CYS A 67 -4.35 7.66 -11.91
C CYS A 67 -5.43 8.73 -12.09
N VAL A 68 -5.49 9.41 -13.25
CA VAL A 68 -6.48 10.46 -13.54
C VAL A 68 -7.90 9.91 -13.31
N PRO A 69 -8.80 10.65 -12.64
CA PRO A 69 -8.71 12.08 -12.28
C PRO A 69 -8.10 12.40 -10.90
N ALA A 70 -7.48 11.43 -10.20
CA ALA A 70 -6.78 11.76 -8.97
C ALA A 70 -5.51 12.57 -9.28
N ASP A 71 -5.20 13.56 -8.43
CA ASP A 71 -3.95 14.36 -8.55
C ASP A 71 -2.74 13.57 -8.05
N ASP A 72 -2.94 12.74 -7.03
CA ASP A 72 -1.94 11.88 -6.41
C ASP A 72 -2.45 10.45 -6.31
N LEU A 73 -1.52 9.49 -6.26
CA LEU A 73 -1.79 8.08 -6.02
C LEU A 73 -1.02 7.62 -4.79
N ILE A 74 -1.72 6.99 -3.86
CA ILE A 74 -1.12 6.46 -2.64
C ILE A 74 -1.16 4.94 -2.61
N VAL A 75 -0.08 4.35 -2.10
CA VAL A 75 -0.01 2.95 -1.69
C VAL A 75 0.38 2.89 -0.23
N SER A 76 -0.20 1.94 0.51
CA SER A 76 0.23 1.59 1.85
C SER A 76 0.58 0.11 1.95
N ILE A 77 1.68 -0.19 2.63
CA ILE A 77 2.16 -1.54 2.96
C ILE A 77 2.11 -1.66 4.48
N ALA A 78 1.23 -2.53 4.98
CA ALA A 78 0.99 -2.65 6.40
C ALA A 78 0.87 -4.10 6.85
N ASP A 79 1.15 -4.33 8.13
CA ASP A 79 0.65 -5.52 8.82
C ASP A 79 -0.83 -5.31 9.16
N TRP A 80 -1.63 -6.34 8.91
CA TRP A 80 -2.99 -6.43 9.40
C TRP A 80 -3.25 -7.83 9.95
N ASN A 81 -3.19 -7.95 11.28
CA ASN A 81 -3.48 -9.18 12.00
C ASN A 81 -2.64 -10.39 11.50
N GLY A 82 -1.35 -10.16 11.21
CA GLY A 82 -0.43 -11.21 10.73
C GLY A 82 -0.47 -11.45 9.23
N ALA A 83 -1.24 -10.65 8.47
CA ALA A 83 -1.24 -10.66 7.01
C ALA A 83 -0.57 -9.38 6.47
N LEU A 84 0.14 -9.50 5.34
CA LEU A 84 0.68 -8.35 4.63
C LEU A 84 -0.44 -7.73 3.80
N ARG A 85 -0.91 -6.55 4.21
CA ARG A 85 -1.95 -5.79 3.52
C ARG A 85 -1.34 -4.77 2.58
N LEU A 86 -1.70 -4.87 1.29
CA LEU A 86 -1.46 -3.82 0.31
C LEU A 86 -2.75 -3.05 0.09
N SER A 87 -2.69 -1.74 0.22
CA SER A 87 -3.85 -0.87 -0.05
C SER A 87 -3.49 0.29 -0.95
N SER A 88 -4.46 0.80 -1.69
CA SER A 88 -4.31 1.97 -2.53
C SER A 88 -5.67 2.64 -2.80
N ASP A 89 -5.63 3.93 -3.03
CA ASP A 89 -6.73 4.70 -3.60
C ASP A 89 -6.83 4.57 -5.13
N TYR A 90 -6.00 3.75 -5.79
CA TYR A 90 -6.12 3.51 -7.24
C TYR A 90 -7.55 3.14 -7.66
N GLY A 91 -8.10 3.92 -8.60
CA GLY A 91 -9.48 3.74 -9.07
C GLY A 91 -10.56 4.30 -8.13
N TRP A 92 -10.18 5.02 -7.08
CA TRP A 92 -11.07 5.72 -6.16
C TRP A 92 -10.69 7.20 -6.05
N ILE A 93 -11.71 8.03 -5.82
CA ILE A 93 -11.56 9.42 -5.39
C ILE A 93 -12.59 9.71 -4.30
N LEU A 94 -12.45 10.83 -3.62
CA LEU A 94 -13.52 11.41 -2.83
C LEU A 94 -14.37 12.34 -3.72
N ASP A 95 -15.69 12.26 -3.61
CA ASP A 95 -16.59 13.24 -4.20
C ASP A 95 -16.62 14.55 -3.40
N GLU A 96 -17.41 15.52 -3.87
CA GLU A 96 -17.58 16.85 -3.23
C GLU A 96 -18.08 16.76 -1.77
N ASN A 97 -18.72 15.65 -1.38
CA ASN A 97 -19.20 15.40 -0.03
C ASN A 97 -18.22 14.54 0.79
N ARG A 98 -16.98 14.39 0.32
CA ARG A 98 -15.96 13.50 0.89
C ARG A 98 -16.40 12.04 0.96
N LYS A 99 -17.26 11.60 0.04
CA LYS A 99 -17.65 10.19 -0.06
C LYS A 99 -16.81 9.47 -1.10
N PRO A 100 -16.32 8.26 -0.81
CA PRO A 100 -15.59 7.45 -1.77
C PRO A 100 -16.43 7.14 -3.01
N LYS A 101 -15.88 7.39 -4.20
CA LYS A 101 -16.48 7.11 -5.51
C LYS A 101 -15.47 6.40 -6.41
N ARG A 102 -15.92 5.42 -7.18
CA ARG A 102 -15.10 4.71 -8.18
C ARG A 102 -14.87 5.59 -9.40
N THR A 103 -13.66 5.56 -9.95
CA THR A 103 -13.32 6.19 -11.22
C THR A 103 -13.37 5.17 -12.36
N GLU A 104 -13.15 5.62 -13.59
CA GLU A 104 -13.03 4.74 -14.76
C GLU A 104 -11.82 3.79 -14.69
N LYS A 105 -10.84 4.09 -13.83
CA LYS A 105 -9.67 3.24 -13.56
C LYS A 105 -9.97 2.10 -12.58
N PHE A 106 -11.11 2.13 -11.88
CA PHE A 106 -11.46 1.08 -10.92
C PHE A 106 -11.36 -0.36 -11.45
N PRO A 107 -11.77 -0.67 -12.70
CA PRO A 107 -11.62 -2.01 -13.27
C PRO A 107 -10.17 -2.46 -13.49
N GLN A 108 -9.19 -1.53 -13.45
CA GLN A 108 -7.77 -1.81 -13.67
C GLN A 108 -7.01 -2.09 -12.36
N ARG A 109 -7.71 -2.17 -11.21
CA ARG A 109 -7.09 -2.40 -9.90
C ARG A 109 -6.29 -3.70 -9.81
N ASP A 110 -6.73 -4.75 -10.50
CA ASP A 110 -6.00 -6.02 -10.51
C ASP A 110 -4.69 -5.92 -11.28
N GLU A 111 -4.70 -5.22 -12.43
CA GLU A 111 -3.50 -4.95 -13.21
C GLU A 111 -2.52 -4.07 -12.40
N PHE A 112 -3.02 -3.00 -11.78
CA PHE A 112 -2.24 -2.15 -10.90
C PHE A 112 -1.63 -2.95 -9.73
N LEU A 113 -2.40 -3.84 -9.12
CA LEU A 113 -1.91 -4.71 -8.05
C LEU A 113 -0.77 -5.61 -8.53
N GLN A 114 -0.85 -6.19 -9.74
CA GLN A 114 0.25 -7.00 -10.27
C GLN A 114 1.51 -6.16 -10.50
N GLN A 115 1.37 -4.97 -11.09
CA GLN A 115 2.50 -4.05 -11.28
C GLN A 115 3.14 -3.66 -9.94
N LEU A 116 2.32 -3.35 -8.93
CA LEU A 116 2.79 -3.05 -7.59
C LEU A 116 3.53 -4.24 -6.98
N LYS A 117 2.96 -5.46 -7.05
CA LYS A 117 3.61 -6.67 -6.54
C LYS A 117 4.98 -6.87 -7.20
N THR A 118 5.05 -6.84 -8.53
CA THR A 118 6.33 -6.96 -9.27
C THR A 118 7.35 -5.94 -8.78
N HIS A 119 6.97 -4.67 -8.67
CA HIS A 119 7.87 -3.61 -8.22
C HIS A 119 8.38 -3.83 -6.79
N LEU A 120 7.51 -4.24 -5.87
CA LEU A 120 7.89 -4.53 -4.48
C LEU A 120 8.81 -5.75 -4.38
N GLN A 121 8.55 -6.79 -5.17
CA GLN A 121 9.39 -7.98 -5.22
C GLN A 121 10.79 -7.64 -5.71
N GLU A 122 10.91 -6.82 -6.76
CA GLU A 122 12.20 -6.35 -7.30
C GLU A 122 12.96 -5.48 -6.29
N ASN A 123 12.29 -4.52 -5.65
CA ASN A 123 12.95 -3.58 -4.74
C ASN A 123 13.36 -4.21 -3.41
N PHE A 124 12.51 -5.07 -2.84
CA PHE A 124 12.75 -5.64 -1.52
C PHE A 124 13.29 -7.06 -1.54
N GLN A 125 13.35 -7.69 -2.72
CA GLN A 125 13.82 -9.07 -2.91
C GLN A 125 13.01 -10.06 -2.07
N VAL A 126 11.68 -9.90 -2.10
CA VAL A 126 10.70 -10.74 -1.38
C VAL A 126 9.75 -11.41 -2.37
N ALA A 127 9.11 -12.52 -2.00
CA ALA A 127 8.10 -13.18 -2.82
C ALA A 127 6.70 -12.78 -2.36
N LEU A 128 5.93 -12.10 -3.22
CA LEU A 128 4.54 -11.66 -2.93
C LEU A 128 3.48 -12.53 -3.60
N ASN A 129 3.90 -13.69 -4.10
CA ASN A 129 3.01 -14.69 -4.67
C ASN A 129 2.30 -15.40 -3.53
N GLU A 130 1.01 -15.63 -3.67
CA GLU A 130 0.31 -16.58 -2.81
C GLU A 130 1.00 -17.93 -2.99
N LEU A 131 1.47 -18.54 -1.91
CA LEU A 131 1.80 -19.96 -1.92
C LEU A 131 0.48 -20.68 -2.20
N THR A 132 0.22 -20.99 -3.47
CA THR A 132 -0.77 -22.01 -3.79
C THR A 132 -0.18 -23.30 -3.22
N LEU A 133 -0.62 -23.68 -2.02
CA LEU A 133 -0.40 -25.02 -1.50
C LEU A 133 -1.05 -25.98 -2.51
N LEU A 134 -0.21 -26.59 -3.35
CA LEU A 134 -0.58 -27.71 -4.22
C LEU A 134 -0.81 -28.97 -3.39
#